data_AF-U9VJ97-F1
#
_entry.id   AF-U9VJ97-F1
#
_cell.length_a   1.000
_cell.length_b   1.000
_cell.length_c   1.000
_cell.angle_alpha   90.00
_cell.angle_beta   90.00
_cell.angle_gamma   90.00
#
_symmetry.space_group_name_H-M   'P 1'
#
loop_
_entity.id
_entity.type
_entity.pdbx_description
1 polymer ?
#
loop_
_entity_poly.entity_id
_entity_poly.type
_entity_poly.pdbx_seq_one_letter_code
_entity_poly.pdbx_strand_id
1 'polypeptide(L)'
;MEAQELRLAKYFTAGISFLLIALWGSLWPFTWWDMYSTGSPEKPPTEVSRIELHIVDSTGEQHVLRPMDLYTLDDDTSNQVPGHRLMHNALADDAEQQAIYRPYLIQQIEFVLDTQIEQVEAWHYSWQVDFAQQPPIDINQPAQTVLIERFMAHPPD
;
A
#
# COMPACT_ATOMS: atom_id res chain seq x y z
N MET A 1 12.26 44.51 11.16
CA MET A 1 12.10 43.49 12.21
C MET A 1 10.79 42.70 12.06
N GLU A 2 9.70 43.32 11.61
CA GLU A 2 8.36 42.69 11.54
C GLU A 2 8.21 41.49 10.56
N ALA A 3 8.93 41.46 9.44
CA ALA A 3 8.73 40.43 8.41
C ALA A 3 9.21 39.03 8.83
N GLN A 4 10.18 38.94 9.74
CA GLN A 4 10.75 37.67 10.20
C GLN A 4 9.90 37.05 11.31
N GLU A 5 9.40 37.88 12.23
CA GLU A 5 8.48 37.46 13.31
C GLU A 5 7.12 37.02 12.74
N LEU A 6 6.62 37.69 11.70
CA LEU A 6 5.37 37.30 11.03
C LEU A 6 5.50 35.95 10.29
N ARG A 7 6.68 35.68 9.71
CA ARG A 7 6.98 34.37 9.08
C ARG A 7 7.09 33.29 10.14
N LEU A 8 7.82 33.55 11.22
CA LEU A 8 7.98 32.59 12.33
C LEU A 8 6.64 32.26 12.97
N ALA A 9 5.79 33.26 13.21
CA ALA A 9 4.43 33.08 13.68
C ALA A 9 3.62 32.21 12.71
N LYS A 10 3.63 32.50 11.40
CA LYS A 10 2.93 31.66 10.40
C LYS A 10 3.36 30.19 10.43
N TYR A 11 4.67 29.92 10.48
CA TYR A 11 5.17 28.54 10.55
C TYR A 11 4.84 27.86 11.88
N PHE A 12 4.87 28.62 12.98
CA PHE A 12 4.51 28.13 14.30
C PHE A 12 3.02 27.80 14.39
N THR A 13 2.14 28.66 13.88
CA THR A 13 0.69 28.38 13.83
C THR A 13 0.37 27.23 12.88
N ALA A 14 1.03 27.13 11.73
CA ALA A 14 0.88 25.99 10.82
C ALA A 14 1.32 24.67 11.47
N GLY A 15 2.46 24.69 12.17
CA GLY A 15 2.97 23.55 12.92
C GLY A 15 2.05 23.13 14.07
N ILE A 16 1.52 24.09 14.83
CA ILE A 16 0.56 23.82 15.91
C ILE A 16 -0.78 23.32 15.35
N SER A 17 -1.30 23.88 14.26
CA SER A 17 -2.52 23.38 13.62
C SER A 17 -2.33 21.95 13.10
N PHE A 18 -1.18 21.63 12.51
CA PHE A 18 -0.84 20.27 12.10
C PHE A 18 -0.75 19.32 13.30
N LEU A 19 -0.11 19.75 14.39
CA LEU A 19 -0.02 18.99 15.64
C LEU A 19 -1.38 18.78 16.30
N LEU A 20 -2.25 19.79 16.32
CA LEU A 20 -3.59 19.70 16.89
C LEU A 20 -4.50 18.80 16.04
N ILE A 21 -4.38 18.84 14.71
CA ILE A 21 -5.04 17.86 13.83
C ILE A 21 -4.51 16.46 14.15
N ALA A 22 -3.20 16.26 14.21
CA ALA A 22 -2.60 14.97 14.56
C ALA A 22 -2.98 14.46 15.97
N LEU A 23 -3.17 15.36 16.94
CA LEU A 23 -3.49 15.04 18.34
C LEU A 23 -4.99 14.83 18.61
N TRP A 24 -5.89 15.42 17.81
CA TRP A 24 -7.34 15.35 18.02
C TRP A 24 -8.14 14.66 16.91
N GLY A 25 -7.59 14.51 15.71
CA GLY A 25 -8.31 13.98 14.56
C GLY A 25 -7.37 13.13 13.73
N SER A 26 -7.51 11.81 13.90
CA SER A 26 -6.97 10.74 13.05
C SER A 26 -6.22 11.23 11.80
N LEU A 27 -4.93 10.88 11.68
CA LEU A 27 -4.05 11.17 10.53
C LEU A 27 -4.50 10.49 9.21
N TRP A 28 -5.75 10.03 9.17
CA TRP A 28 -6.36 9.30 8.07
C TRP A 28 -6.21 9.94 6.68
N PRO A 29 -6.27 11.27 6.46
CA PRO A 29 -6.12 11.76 5.09
C PRO A 29 -4.69 11.58 4.58
N PHE A 30 -3.70 11.41 5.47
CA PHE A 30 -2.32 11.13 5.10
C PHE A 30 -2.03 9.63 5.03
N THR A 31 -2.57 8.84 5.97
CA THR A 31 -2.28 7.40 6.02
C THR A 31 -2.96 6.59 4.93
N TRP A 32 -4.07 7.09 4.36
CA TRP A 32 -4.89 6.36 3.39
C TRP A 32 -5.06 7.10 2.05
N TRP A 33 -4.23 8.12 1.80
CA TRP A 33 -4.28 8.92 0.57
C TRP A 33 -4.11 8.07 -0.69
N ASP A 34 -3.28 7.03 -0.62
CA ASP A 34 -3.02 6.08 -1.70
C ASP A 34 -4.30 5.49 -2.28
N MET A 35 -5.27 5.17 -1.41
CA MET A 35 -6.55 4.56 -1.79
C MET A 35 -7.48 5.51 -2.55
N TYR A 36 -7.36 6.81 -2.32
CA TYR A 36 -8.17 7.85 -3.00
C TYR A 36 -7.49 8.37 -4.26
N SER A 37 -6.17 8.22 -4.38
CA SER A 37 -5.36 8.79 -5.47
C SER A 37 -5.59 8.15 -6.85
N THR A 38 -6.26 7.00 -6.90
CA THR A 38 -6.57 6.25 -8.14
C THR A 38 -7.89 6.70 -8.80
N GLY A 39 -8.69 7.54 -8.12
CA GLY A 39 -9.97 8.05 -8.62
C GLY A 39 -9.87 9.30 -9.49
N SER A 40 -10.97 9.64 -10.19
CA SER A 40 -11.06 10.90 -10.94
C SER A 40 -11.02 12.11 -9.99
N PRO A 41 -10.22 13.16 -10.27
CA PRO A 41 -10.13 14.35 -9.41
C PRO A 41 -11.45 15.14 -9.33
N GLU A 42 -12.38 14.91 -10.25
CA GLU A 42 -13.66 15.65 -10.32
C GLU A 42 -14.70 15.16 -9.30
N LYS A 43 -14.64 13.89 -8.89
CA LYS A 43 -15.53 13.31 -7.89
C LYS A 43 -14.78 12.25 -7.09
N PRO A 44 -14.65 12.43 -5.75
CA PRO A 44 -14.01 11.42 -4.94
C PRO A 44 -14.80 10.10 -5.06
N PRO A 45 -14.10 8.96 -5.17
CA PRO A 45 -14.76 7.68 -5.41
C PRO A 45 -15.61 7.28 -4.20
N THR A 46 -16.79 6.71 -4.45
CA THR A 46 -17.68 6.16 -3.40
C THR A 46 -17.25 4.78 -2.93
N GLU A 47 -16.34 4.14 -3.66
CA GLU A 47 -15.73 2.86 -3.32
C GLU A 47 -14.23 2.97 -3.54
N VAL A 48 -13.46 2.50 -2.57
CA VAL A 48 -12.00 2.40 -2.66
C VAL A 48 -11.59 0.96 -2.46
N SER A 49 -10.47 0.57 -3.06
CA SER A 49 -9.95 -0.78 -2.89
C SER A 49 -8.43 -0.81 -2.80
N ARG A 50 -7.91 -1.91 -2.25
CA ARG A 50 -6.49 -2.18 -2.08
C ARG A 50 -6.23 -3.66 -2.31
N ILE A 51 -5.02 -3.96 -2.80
CA ILE A 51 -4.48 -5.31 -2.82
C ILE A 51 -3.41 -5.41 -1.74
N GLU A 52 -3.45 -6.48 -0.95
CA GLU A 52 -2.42 -6.82 0.04
C GLU A 52 -1.89 -8.24 -0.24
N LEU A 53 -0.61 -8.45 0.02
CA LEU A 53 0.06 -9.75 -0.06
C LEU A 53 0.22 -10.28 1.34
N HIS A 54 -0.40 -11.43 1.61
CA HIS A 54 -0.22 -12.19 2.84
C HIS A 54 0.81 -13.27 2.55
N ILE A 55 1.93 -13.17 3.23
CA ILE A 55 3.12 -13.98 2.96
C ILE A 55 3.35 -14.87 4.18
N VAL A 56 3.61 -16.14 3.92
CA VAL A 56 4.12 -17.07 4.93
C VAL A 56 5.58 -17.30 4.63
N ASP A 57 6.46 -17.03 5.59
CA ASP A 57 7.89 -17.27 5.43
C ASP A 57 8.29 -18.72 5.75
N SER A 58 9.54 -19.07 5.46
CA SER A 58 10.13 -20.38 5.72
C SER A 58 10.22 -20.77 7.20
N THR A 59 9.96 -19.83 8.12
CA THR A 59 9.88 -20.09 9.57
C THR A 59 8.43 -20.27 10.03
N GLY A 60 7.45 -20.04 9.15
CA GLY A 60 6.03 -20.05 9.42
C GLY A 60 5.48 -18.71 9.95
N GLU A 61 6.27 -17.64 9.95
CA GLU A 61 5.81 -16.30 10.33
C GLU A 61 4.99 -15.67 9.19
N GLN A 62 3.97 -14.89 9.56
CA GLN A 62 3.06 -14.24 8.62
C GLN A 62 3.38 -12.76 8.49
N HIS A 63 3.52 -12.31 7.24
CA HIS A 63 3.81 -10.92 6.89
C HIS A 63 2.71 -10.38 5.97
N VAL A 64 2.42 -9.08 6.08
CA VAL A 64 1.49 -8.39 5.18
C VAL A 64 2.24 -7.28 4.47
N LEU A 65 2.31 -7.36 3.14
CA LEU A 65 2.96 -6.35 2.30
C LEU A 65 1.95 -5.71 1.34
N ARG A 66 2.07 -4.40 1.15
CA ARG A 66 1.32 -3.62 0.17
C ARG A 66 2.22 -3.28 -1.01
N PRO A 67 1.66 -2.86 -2.17
CA PRO A 67 2.45 -2.45 -3.32
C PRO A 67 3.52 -1.39 -3.03
N MET A 68 3.28 -0.49 -2.08
CA MET A 68 4.23 0.55 -1.69
C MET A 68 5.37 0.01 -0.81
N ASP A 69 5.18 -1.12 -0.15
CA ASP A 69 6.20 -1.74 0.71
C ASP A 69 7.26 -2.48 -0.16
N LEU A 70 6.94 -2.78 -1.42
CA LEU A 70 7.85 -3.36 -2.42
C LEU A 70 8.72 -2.31 -3.15
N TYR A 71 8.74 -1.07 -2.67
CA TYR A 71 9.52 0.01 -3.29
C TYR A 71 10.97 -0.06 -2.84
N THR A 72 11.83 -0.69 -3.63
CA THR A 72 13.28 -0.67 -3.40
C THR A 72 13.89 0.56 -4.10
N LEU A 73 14.31 1.53 -3.28
CA LEU A 73 15.22 2.60 -3.71
C LEU A 73 16.64 2.02 -3.79
N ASP A 74 16.87 1.11 -4.74
CA ASP A 74 18.24 0.74 -5.10
C ASP A 74 18.78 1.74 -6.13
N ASP A 75 20.07 2.10 -6.01
CA ASP A 75 20.79 3.06 -6.87
C ASP A 75 20.86 2.62 -8.35
N ASP A 76 20.42 1.39 -8.68
CA ASP A 76 20.29 0.90 -10.05
C ASP A 76 18.88 1.15 -10.60
N THR A 77 18.70 2.35 -11.16
CA THR A 77 17.44 2.83 -11.77
C THR A 77 16.95 2.05 -13.01
N SER A 78 17.64 0.99 -13.44
CA SER A 78 17.34 0.31 -14.71
C SER A 78 16.12 -0.62 -14.69
N ASN A 79 15.66 -1.07 -13.52
CA ASN A 79 14.60 -2.09 -13.39
C ASN A 79 13.42 -1.71 -12.46
N GLN A 80 13.17 -0.42 -12.25
CA GLN A 80 12.07 0.05 -11.39
C GLN A 80 10.69 -0.13 -12.07
N VAL A 81 10.16 -1.35 -12.09
CA VAL A 81 8.73 -1.58 -12.24
C VAL A 81 8.09 -1.14 -10.92
N PRO A 82 7.21 -0.13 -10.89
CA PRO A 82 6.53 0.26 -9.65
C PRO A 82 5.91 -0.98 -8.98
N GLY A 83 6.01 -1.12 -7.65
CA GLY A 83 5.48 -2.29 -6.94
C GLY A 83 4.03 -2.63 -7.30
N HIS A 84 3.21 -1.62 -7.61
CA HIS A 84 1.85 -1.80 -8.14
C HIS A 84 1.81 -2.50 -9.51
N ARG A 85 2.71 -2.16 -10.45
CA ARG A 85 2.81 -2.81 -11.76
C ARG A 85 3.36 -4.22 -11.64
N LEU A 86 4.36 -4.44 -10.78
CA LEU A 86 4.92 -5.76 -10.52
C LEU A 86 3.84 -6.69 -9.95
N MET A 87 3.13 -6.26 -8.91
CA MET A 87 2.03 -7.02 -8.34
C MET A 87 0.90 -7.26 -9.34
N HIS A 88 0.49 -6.22 -10.10
CA HIS A 88 -0.56 -6.37 -11.10
C HIS A 88 -0.22 -7.45 -12.15
N ASN A 89 1.00 -7.45 -12.68
CA ASN A 89 1.41 -8.41 -13.70
C ASN A 89 1.64 -9.81 -13.12
N ALA A 90 2.14 -9.92 -11.88
CA ALA A 90 2.34 -11.21 -11.21
C ALA A 90 1.02 -11.90 -10.82
N LEU A 91 -0.07 -11.14 -10.71
CA LEU A 91 -1.41 -11.58 -10.37
C LEU A 91 -2.39 -11.52 -11.55
N ALA A 92 -1.93 -11.15 -12.75
CA ALA A 92 -2.78 -11.05 -13.94
C ALA A 92 -3.33 -12.42 -14.33
N ASP A 93 -4.51 -12.48 -14.95
CA ASP A 93 -5.10 -13.72 -15.51
C ASP A 93 -4.42 -14.11 -16.85
N ASP A 94 -3.09 -14.07 -16.88
CA ASP A 94 -2.24 -14.36 -18.03
C ASP A 94 -1.01 -15.15 -17.55
N ALA A 95 -0.96 -16.43 -17.93
CA ALA A 95 0.09 -17.35 -17.49
C ALA A 95 1.50 -16.94 -17.96
N GLU A 96 1.64 -16.30 -19.13
CA GLU A 96 2.94 -15.85 -19.64
C GLU A 96 3.45 -14.66 -18.81
N GLN A 97 2.57 -13.71 -18.49
CA GLN A 97 2.91 -12.62 -17.57
C GLN A 97 3.24 -13.16 -16.17
N GLN A 98 2.43 -14.06 -15.63
CA GLN A 98 2.68 -14.65 -14.33
C GLN A 98 4.05 -15.35 -14.28
N ALA A 99 4.40 -16.14 -15.30
CA ALA A 99 5.68 -16.83 -15.37
C ALA A 99 6.88 -15.88 -15.39
N ILE A 100 6.73 -14.70 -16.00
CA ILE A 100 7.77 -13.67 -16.02
C ILE A 100 7.83 -12.94 -14.69
N TYR A 101 6.70 -12.45 -14.16
CA TYR A 101 6.68 -11.48 -13.06
C TYR A 101 6.63 -12.09 -11.66
N ARG A 102 6.12 -13.33 -11.48
CA ARG A 102 6.09 -14.00 -10.16
C ARG A 102 7.48 -14.20 -9.56
N PRO A 103 8.51 -14.67 -10.30
CA PRO A 103 9.87 -14.79 -9.77
C PRO A 103 10.43 -13.45 -9.27
N TYR A 104 10.21 -12.35 -10.01
CA TYR A 104 10.64 -11.02 -9.57
C TYR A 104 9.88 -10.54 -8.32
N LEU A 105 8.58 -10.82 -8.23
CA LEU A 105 7.79 -10.50 -7.04
C LEU A 105 8.32 -11.26 -5.82
N ILE A 106 8.57 -12.57 -5.94
CA ILE A 106 9.15 -13.40 -4.87
C ILE A 106 10.50 -12.81 -4.44
N GLN A 107 11.39 -12.53 -5.38
CA GLN A 107 12.72 -11.98 -5.07
C GLN A 107 12.64 -10.64 -4.33
N GLN A 108 11.72 -9.76 -4.71
CA GLN A 108 11.52 -8.47 -4.02
C GLN A 108 10.96 -8.66 -2.62
N ILE A 109 10.01 -9.58 -2.43
CA ILE A 109 9.46 -9.89 -1.11
C ILE A 109 10.57 -10.46 -0.20
N GLU A 110 11.33 -11.43 -0.68
CA GLU A 110 12.43 -12.05 0.07
C GLU A 110 13.51 -11.02 0.44
N PHE A 111 13.79 -10.07 -0.46
CA PHE A 111 14.70 -8.96 -0.19
C PHE A 111 14.17 -8.02 0.89
N VAL A 112 12.89 -7.63 0.81
CA VAL A 112 12.27 -6.71 1.79
C VAL A 112 12.16 -7.34 3.17
N LEU A 113 11.85 -8.63 3.24
CA LEU A 113 11.69 -9.37 4.51
C LEU A 113 13.01 -9.96 5.05
N ASP A 114 14.09 -9.94 4.26
CA ASP A 114 15.37 -10.59 4.57
C ASP A 114 15.21 -12.08 4.97
N THR A 115 14.29 -12.77 4.30
CA THR A 115 13.98 -14.19 4.56
C THR A 115 13.41 -14.87 3.33
N GLN A 116 13.56 -16.20 3.25
CA GLN A 116 12.89 -16.99 2.21
C GLN A 116 11.41 -17.13 2.52
N ILE A 117 10.59 -17.05 1.47
CA ILE A 117 9.14 -17.19 1.59
C ILE A 117 8.65 -18.54 1.07
N GLU A 118 7.58 -19.07 1.65
CA GLU A 118 6.98 -20.33 1.22
C GLU A 118 5.76 -20.10 0.34
N GLN A 119 4.87 -19.21 0.78
CA GLN A 119 3.57 -18.99 0.16
C GLN A 119 3.24 -17.52 0.09
N VAL A 120 2.59 -17.13 -1.01
CA VAL A 120 2.00 -15.81 -1.20
C VAL A 120 0.51 -15.96 -1.48
N GLU A 121 -0.30 -15.20 -0.75
CA GLU A 121 -1.71 -15.00 -1.02
C GLU A 121 -1.97 -13.54 -1.35
N ALA A 122 -2.64 -13.27 -2.46
CA ALA A 122 -3.05 -11.93 -2.83
C ALA A 122 -4.52 -11.71 -2.48
N TRP A 123 -4.78 -10.73 -1.63
CA TRP A 123 -6.12 -10.38 -1.17
C TRP A 123 -6.55 -9.03 -1.69
N HIS A 124 -7.74 -8.96 -2.26
CA HIS A 124 -8.43 -7.72 -2.63
C HIS A 124 -9.39 -7.32 -1.53
N TYR A 125 -9.27 -6.07 -1.09
CA TYR A 125 -10.12 -5.46 -0.09
C TYR A 125 -10.82 -4.26 -0.70
N SER A 126 -12.14 -4.16 -0.49
CA SER A 126 -12.94 -3.02 -0.92
C SER A 126 -13.71 -2.41 0.25
N TRP A 127 -13.80 -1.09 0.27
CA TRP A 127 -14.53 -0.31 1.27
C TRP A 127 -15.49 0.65 0.58
N GLN A 128 -16.66 0.84 1.20
CA GLN A 128 -17.56 1.92 0.84
C GLN A 128 -17.14 3.20 1.58
N VAL A 129 -17.12 4.31 0.86
CA VAL A 129 -16.70 5.61 1.38
C VAL A 129 -17.94 6.38 1.84
N ASP A 130 -18.06 6.61 3.14
CA ASP A 130 -19.09 7.47 3.70
C ASP A 130 -18.50 8.84 4.05
N PHE A 131 -18.76 9.83 3.20
CA PHE A 131 -18.29 11.20 3.39
C PHE A 131 -18.96 11.94 4.55
N ALA A 132 -19.98 11.36 5.20
CA ALA A 132 -20.62 11.94 6.38
C ALA A 132 -19.87 11.62 7.69
N GLN A 133 -18.94 10.66 7.67
CA GLN A 133 -18.12 10.29 8.83
C GLN A 133 -16.65 10.70 8.66
N GLN A 134 -15.93 10.83 9.77
CA GLN A 134 -14.49 11.11 9.81
C GLN A 134 -13.80 10.14 10.77
N PRO A 135 -12.93 9.24 10.29
CA PRO A 135 -12.58 9.03 8.88
C PRO A 135 -13.73 8.51 8.02
N PRO A 136 -13.69 8.71 6.69
CA PRO A 136 -14.75 8.30 5.77
C PRO A 136 -14.84 6.78 5.53
N ILE A 137 -13.84 6.03 5.98
CA ILE A 137 -13.79 4.55 5.97
C ILE A 137 -13.25 4.03 7.31
N ASP A 138 -13.65 2.82 7.70
CA ASP A 138 -12.93 2.03 8.72
C ASP A 138 -12.08 0.97 8.01
N ILE A 139 -10.76 1.17 8.03
CA ILE A 139 -9.82 0.28 7.33
C ILE A 139 -9.87 -1.17 7.83
N ASN A 140 -10.28 -1.38 9.08
CA ASN A 140 -10.34 -2.72 9.69
C ASN A 140 -11.64 -3.47 9.33
N GLN A 141 -12.59 -2.79 8.70
CA GLN A 141 -13.90 -3.34 8.33
C GLN A 141 -14.14 -3.17 6.83
N PRO A 142 -13.44 -3.95 5.99
CA PRO A 142 -13.72 -3.99 4.57
C PRO A 142 -15.15 -4.46 4.30
N ALA A 143 -15.80 -3.82 3.34
CA ALA A 143 -17.12 -4.24 2.87
C ALA A 143 -17.04 -5.57 2.11
N GLN A 144 -15.90 -5.80 1.43
CA GLN A 144 -15.63 -7.04 0.72
C GLN A 144 -14.15 -7.42 0.86
N THR A 145 -13.90 -8.73 0.99
CA THR A 145 -12.57 -9.33 1.01
C THR A 145 -12.58 -10.55 0.10
N VAL A 146 -11.68 -10.55 -0.90
CA VAL A 146 -11.62 -11.60 -1.94
C VAL A 146 -10.18 -12.09 -2.05
N LEU A 147 -9.97 -13.40 -1.92
CA LEU A 147 -8.70 -14.01 -2.31
C LEU A 147 -8.63 -14.01 -3.84
N ILE A 148 -7.67 -13.27 -4.39
CA ILE A 148 -7.44 -13.22 -5.84
C ILE A 148 -6.70 -14.49 -6.27
N GLU A 149 -5.63 -14.82 -5.57
CA GLU A 149 -4.70 -15.87 -5.97
C GLU A 149 -3.89 -16.38 -4.79
N ARG A 150 -3.48 -17.64 -4.85
CA ARG A 150 -2.53 -18.26 -3.92
C ARG A 150 -1.49 -19.07 -4.69
N PHE A 151 -0.22 -18.84 -4.44
CA PHE A 151 0.87 -19.62 -5.04
C PHE A 151 2.02 -19.88 -4.06
N MET A 152 2.72 -20.99 -4.28
CA MET A 152 3.96 -21.31 -3.59
C MET A 152 5.11 -20.55 -4.25
N ALA A 153 6.01 -19.99 -3.45
CA ALA A 153 7.18 -19.30 -3.98
C ALA A 153 8.20 -20.27 -4.56
N HIS A 154 8.42 -21.39 -3.86
CA HIS A 154 9.31 -22.46 -4.27
C HIS A 154 8.52 -23.78 -4.25
N PRO A 155 7.96 -24.23 -5.39
CA PRO A 155 7.23 -25.49 -5.44
C PRO A 155 8.15 -26.64 -5.04
N PRO A 156 7.69 -27.59 -4.22
CA PRO A 156 8.49 -28.77 -3.89
C PRO A 156 8.77 -29.57 -5.17
N ASP A 157 10.04 -29.95 -5.36
CA ASP A 157 10.51 -30.82 -6.43
C ASP A 157 9.78 -32.18 -6.47
#